data_AF-A0A2N2MIZ9-F1
#
_entry.id   AF-A0A2N2MIZ9-F1
#
_cell.length_a   1.000
_cell.length_b   1.000
_cell.length_c   1.000
_cell.angle_alpha   90.00
_cell.angle_beta   90.00
_cell.angle_gamma   90.00
#
_symmetry.space_group_name_H-M   'P 1'
#
loop_
_entity.id
_entity.type
_entity.pdbx_description
1 polymer ?
#
loop_
_entity_poly.entity_id
_entity_poly.type
_entity_poly.pdbx_seq_one_letter_code
_entity_poly.pdbx_strand_id
1 'polypeptide(L)'
;MSEQITQEVFNHLVELAALELTPDEAEYLRRQLNNQLTAIDDLNQVPLDPSTPVASHGVPYTPATSAPIRADEWHPHPNPAKLLKGAPETDGGYIIVPEIPHQEI
;
A
#
# COMPACT_ATOMS: atom_id res chain seq x y z
N MET A 1 -11.55 0.83 -26.55
CA MET A 1 -11.24 0.72 -25.12
C MET A 1 -12.23 1.58 -24.37
N SER A 2 -13.05 0.99 -23.52
CA SER A 2 -13.87 1.77 -22.59
C SER A 2 -12.94 2.40 -21.56
N GLU A 3 -13.00 3.72 -21.39
CA GLU A 3 -12.33 4.37 -20.26
C GLU A 3 -13.08 4.01 -18.97
N GLN A 4 -12.73 2.88 -18.36
CA GLN A 4 -13.29 2.44 -17.09
C GLN A 4 -12.78 3.31 -15.94
N ILE A 5 -11.52 3.75 -16.01
CA ILE A 5 -10.96 4.73 -15.06
C ILE A 5 -11.11 6.12 -15.68
N THR A 6 -12.15 6.82 -15.24
CA THR A 6 -12.37 8.23 -15.55
C THR A 6 -11.32 9.11 -14.88
N GLN A 7 -11.22 10.38 -15.29
CA GLN A 7 -10.33 11.34 -14.64
C GLN A 7 -10.65 11.49 -13.15
N GLU A 8 -11.93 11.51 -12.78
CA GLU A 8 -12.37 11.61 -11.39
C GLU A 8 -11.89 10.44 -10.55
N VAL A 9 -12.10 9.20 -11.02
CA VAL A 9 -11.64 8.00 -10.34
C VAL A 9 -10.12 7.99 -10.23
N PHE A 10 -9.42 8.36 -11.30
CA PHE A 10 -7.95 8.42 -11.29
C PHE A 10 -7.44 9.43 -10.26
N ASN A 11 -8.01 10.64 -10.21
CA ASN A 11 -7.64 11.66 -9.24
C ASN A 11 -7.85 11.19 -7.80
N HIS A 12 -8.96 10.49 -7.53
CA HIS A 12 -9.20 9.91 -6.21
C HIS A 12 -8.18 8.83 -5.85
N LEU A 13 -7.79 7.97 -6.79
CA LEU A 13 -6.74 6.98 -6.56
C LEU A 13 -5.37 7.62 -6.27
N VAL A 14 -5.04 8.71 -6.97
CA VAL A 14 -3.80 9.48 -6.76
C VAL A 14 -3.77 10.10 -5.36
N GLU A 15 -4.89 10.65 -4.91
CA GLU A 15 -5.05 11.19 -3.55
C GLU A 15 -4.87 10.11 -2.49
N LEU A 16 -5.54 8.96 -2.65
CA LEU A 16 -5.40 7.82 -1.73
C LEU A 16 -3.95 7.30 -1.65
N ALA A 17 -3.20 7.38 -2.76
CA ALA A 17 -1.81 6.97 -2.83
C ALA A 17 -0.82 8.03 -2.33
N ALA A 18 -1.29 9.22 -1.93
CA ALA A 18 -0.48 10.37 -1.54
C ALA A 18 0.59 10.73 -2.60
N LEU A 19 0.20 10.71 -3.88
CA LEU A 19 1.07 11.07 -5.00
C LEU A 19 0.76 12.48 -5.51
N GLU A 20 1.79 13.28 -5.74
CA GLU A 20 1.70 14.55 -6.47
C GLU A 20 2.18 14.31 -7.91
N LEU A 21 1.31 14.57 -8.89
CA LEU A 21 1.59 14.33 -10.31
C LEU A 21 1.41 15.62 -11.11
N THR A 22 2.27 15.84 -12.08
CA THR A 22 2.04 16.86 -13.11
C THR A 22 0.87 16.46 -14.02
N PRO A 23 0.24 17.42 -14.75
CA PRO A 23 -0.86 17.10 -15.66
C PRO A 23 -0.47 16.06 -16.74
N ASP A 24 0.75 16.14 -17.26
CA ASP A 24 1.24 15.22 -18.29
C ASP A 24 1.45 13.80 -17.74
N GLU A 25 1.98 13.68 -16.52
CA GLU A 25 2.12 12.39 -15.83
C GLU A 25 0.76 11.78 -15.51
N ALA A 26 -0.17 12.59 -15.02
CA ALA A 26 -1.52 12.14 -14.67
C ALA A 26 -2.24 11.57 -15.91
N GLU A 27 -2.22 12.27 -17.03
CA GLU A 27 -2.85 11.80 -18.27
C GLU A 27 -2.16 10.55 -18.82
N TYR A 28 -0.81 10.54 -18.81
CA TYR A 28 -0.04 9.37 -19.23
C TYR A 28 -0.41 8.14 -18.41
N LEU A 29 -0.38 8.24 -17.07
CA LEU A 29 -0.63 7.14 -16.16
C LEU A 29 -2.08 6.68 -16.24
N ARG A 30 -3.07 7.59 -16.27
CA ARG A 30 -4.48 7.25 -16.42
C ARG A 30 -4.72 6.40 -17.67
N ARG A 31 -4.10 6.75 -18.80
CA ARG A 31 -4.15 5.96 -20.03
C ARG A 31 -3.49 4.59 -19.85
N GLN A 32 -2.30 4.53 -19.22
CA GLN A 32 -1.63 3.25 -18.97
C GLN A 32 -2.43 2.33 -18.05
N LEU A 33 -3.05 2.84 -16.99
CA LEU A 33 -3.89 2.03 -16.11
C LEU A 33 -5.11 1.48 -16.86
N ASN A 34 -5.77 2.28 -17.69
CA ASN A 34 -6.86 1.78 -18.54
C ASN A 34 -6.40 0.67 -19.50
N ASN A 35 -5.18 0.78 -20.06
CA ASN A 35 -4.60 -0.29 -20.87
C ASN A 35 -4.33 -1.57 -20.03
N GLN A 36 -3.85 -1.41 -18.80
CA GLN A 36 -3.59 -2.53 -17.89
C GLN A 36 -4.87 -3.28 -17.48
N LEU A 37 -6.00 -2.57 -17.36
CA LEU A 37 -7.29 -3.21 -17.08
C LEU A 37 -7.70 -4.22 -18.16
N THR A 38 -7.28 -4.02 -19.42
CA THR A 38 -7.53 -5.00 -20.48
C THR A 38 -6.87 -6.35 -20.16
N ALA A 39 -5.63 -6.34 -19.65
CA ALA A 39 -4.96 -7.58 -19.25
C ALA A 39 -5.61 -8.25 -18.03
N ILE A 40 -6.18 -7.45 -17.11
CA ILE A 40 -6.91 -7.97 -15.96
C ILE A 40 -8.25 -8.60 -16.41
N ASP A 41 -8.95 -7.98 -17.35
CA ASP A 41 -10.18 -8.52 -17.93
C ASP A 41 -9.93 -9.85 -18.66
N ASP A 42 -8.80 -9.98 -19.35
CA ASP A 42 -8.39 -11.24 -19.98
C ASP A 42 -8.15 -12.35 -18.95
N LEU A 43 -7.51 -12.03 -17.82
CA LEU A 43 -7.32 -12.99 -16.71
C LEU A 43 -8.65 -13.40 -16.07
N ASN A 44 -9.60 -12.47 -15.93
CA ASN A 44 -10.93 -12.75 -15.37
C ASN A 44 -11.78 -13.69 -16.24
N GLN A 45 -11.47 -13.81 -17.54
CA GLN A 45 -12.16 -14.76 -18.44
C GLN A 45 -11.69 -16.20 -18.27
N VAL A 46 -10.58 -16.44 -17.58
CA VAL A 46 -10.09 -17.79 -17.31
C VAL A 46 -11.04 -18.47 -16.32
N PRO A 47 -11.74 -19.56 -16.71
CA PRO A 47 -12.67 -20.22 -15.81
C PRO A 47 -11.93 -20.85 -14.64
N LEU A 48 -12.39 -20.55 -13.42
CA LEU A 48 -11.91 -21.15 -12.18
C LEU A 48 -13.00 -22.08 -11.63
N ASP A 49 -12.58 -23.20 -11.03
CA ASP A 49 -13.50 -24.02 -10.25
C ASP A 49 -14.02 -23.18 -9.06
N PRO A 50 -15.33 -23.03 -8.86
CA PRO A 50 -15.90 -22.26 -7.75
C PRO A 50 -15.47 -22.74 -6.36
N SER A 51 -15.00 -23.99 -6.25
CA SER A 51 -14.44 -24.56 -5.03
C SER A 51 -12.96 -24.22 -4.80
N THR A 52 -12.31 -23.55 -5.77
CA THR A 52 -10.91 -23.13 -5.65
C THR A 52 -10.77 -22.14 -4.48
N PRO A 53 -10.04 -22.50 -3.41
CA PRO A 53 -9.84 -21.58 -2.30
C PRO A 53 -8.92 -20.44 -2.73
N VAL A 54 -9.15 -19.25 -2.18
CA VAL A 54 -8.21 -18.12 -2.36
C VAL A 54 -6.87 -18.50 -1.74
N ALA A 55 -5.79 -18.37 -2.50
CA ALA A 55 -4.43 -18.57 -2.02
C ALA A 55 -3.94 -17.38 -1.16
N SER A 56 -4.67 -17.06 -0.09
CA SER A 56 -4.37 -15.91 0.80
C SER A 56 -2.99 -16.03 1.45
N HIS A 57 -2.54 -17.27 1.67
CA HIS A 57 -1.20 -17.61 2.13
C HIS A 57 -0.67 -18.67 1.17
N GLY A 58 0.35 -18.34 0.37
CA GLY A 58 0.88 -19.22 -0.69
C GLY A 58 1.46 -20.56 -0.19
N VAL A 59 1.54 -20.77 1.12
CA VAL A 59 1.95 -22.02 1.77
C VAL A 59 1.02 -22.30 2.95
N PRO A 60 0.57 -23.55 3.17
CA PRO A 60 -0.23 -23.90 4.34
C PRO A 60 0.46 -23.54 5.66
N TYR A 61 -0.22 -22.71 6.46
CA TYR A 61 0.23 -22.31 7.80
C TYR A 61 -0.33 -23.29 8.85
N THR A 62 0.23 -24.50 8.88
CA THR A 62 -0.18 -25.57 9.80
C THR A 62 0.45 -25.39 11.18
N PRO A 63 -0.06 -26.03 12.25
CA PRO A 63 0.61 -26.02 13.55
C PRO A 63 2.07 -26.52 13.53
N ALA A 64 2.41 -27.39 12.58
CA ALA A 64 3.77 -27.91 12.41
C ALA A 64 4.71 -26.94 11.67
N THR A 65 4.16 -26.00 10.89
CA THR A 65 4.91 -25.04 10.07
C THR A 65 4.78 -23.60 10.56
N SER A 66 3.87 -23.33 11.50
CA SER A 66 3.68 -22.02 12.13
C SER A 66 4.80 -21.72 13.11
N ALA A 67 5.28 -20.48 13.09
CA ALA A 67 6.14 -19.98 14.16
C ALA A 67 5.36 -19.96 15.49
N PRO A 68 6.02 -20.19 16.64
CA PRO A 68 5.37 -20.06 17.93
C PRO A 68 4.90 -18.61 18.15
N ILE A 69 3.87 -18.45 18.99
CA ILE A 69 3.42 -17.13 19.42
C ILE A 69 4.57 -16.43 20.16
N ARG A 70 4.80 -15.15 19.86
CA ARG A 70 5.78 -14.32 20.55
C ARG A 70 5.41 -14.22 22.04
N ALA A 71 6.35 -14.53 22.93
CA ALA A 71 6.17 -14.38 24.37
C ALA A 71 6.07 -12.90 24.80
N ASP A 72 5.37 -12.64 25.91
CA ASP A 72 5.22 -11.30 26.48
C ASP A 72 6.45 -10.88 27.31
N GLU A 73 7.59 -10.77 26.63
CA GLU A 73 8.87 -10.40 27.22
C GLU A 73 9.29 -9.03 26.71
N TRP A 74 9.67 -8.14 27.62
CA TRP A 74 10.14 -6.80 27.27
C TRP A 74 11.54 -6.85 26.68
N HIS A 75 11.67 -6.35 25.45
CA HIS A 75 12.93 -6.26 24.72
C HIS A 75 13.26 -4.78 24.41
N PRO A 76 14.01 -4.06 25.28
CA PRO A 76 14.35 -2.67 25.02
C PRO A 76 15.31 -2.54 23.84
N HIS A 77 15.10 -1.53 22.99
CA HIS A 77 16.02 -1.22 21.91
C HIS A 77 17.33 -0.64 22.48
N PRO A 78 18.51 -1.19 22.14
CA PRO A 78 19.77 -0.84 22.82
C PRO A 78 20.28 0.57 22.50
N ASN A 79 19.82 1.19 21.40
CA ASN A 79 20.24 2.54 21.01
C ASN A 79 19.13 3.28 20.23
N PRO A 80 18.12 3.84 20.91
CA PRO A 80 17.03 4.57 20.25
C PRO A 80 17.51 5.75 19.39
N ALA A 81 18.60 6.43 19.80
CA ALA A 81 19.18 7.54 19.05
C ALA A 81 19.70 7.12 17.66
N LYS A 82 20.04 5.84 17.45
CA LYS A 82 20.41 5.33 16.11
C LYS A 82 19.22 5.36 15.14
N LEU A 83 17.99 5.16 15.61
CA LEU A 83 16.79 5.15 14.77
C LEU A 83 16.54 6.52 14.14
N LEU A 84 16.81 7.58 14.90
CA LEU A 84 16.62 8.96 14.48
C LEU A 84 17.58 9.40 13.37
N LYS A 85 18.70 8.70 13.16
CA LYS A 85 19.68 9.05 12.11
C LYS A 85 19.14 8.92 10.69
N GLY A 86 18.04 8.19 10.49
CA GLY A 86 17.39 8.05 9.18
C GLY A 86 16.31 9.10 8.91
N ALA A 87 15.97 9.94 9.89
CA ALA A 87 14.96 10.96 9.74
C ALA A 87 15.53 12.21 9.06
N PRO A 88 14.77 12.88 8.16
CA PRO A 88 15.20 14.14 7.54
C PRO A 88 15.47 15.26 8.54
N GLU A 89 14.65 15.36 9.58
CA GLU A 89 14.74 16.40 10.61
C GLU A 89 14.33 15.84 11.97
N THR A 90 15.05 16.22 13.03
CA THR A 90 14.81 15.76 14.40
C THR A 90 15.11 16.86 15.41
N ASP A 91 14.31 16.97 16.47
CA ASP A 91 14.59 17.82 17.64
C ASP A 91 14.16 17.10 18.92
N GLY A 92 14.96 17.26 20.00
CA GLY A 92 14.63 16.72 21.32
C GLY A 92 14.38 15.21 21.41
N GLY A 93 14.80 14.42 20.42
CA GLY A 93 14.50 12.98 20.35
C GLY A 93 13.24 12.62 19.55
N TYR A 94 12.63 13.60 18.87
CA TYR A 94 11.43 13.46 18.03
C TYR A 94 11.78 13.63 16.55
N ILE A 95 10.95 13.05 15.68
CA ILE A 95 10.97 13.32 14.24
C ILE A 95 10.09 14.53 14.00
N ILE A 96 10.61 15.53 13.30
CA ILE A 96 9.86 16.74 12.98
C ILE A 96 9.09 16.52 11.68
N VAL A 97 7.80 16.86 11.73
CA VAL A 97 6.87 16.83 10.58
C VAL A 97 6.08 18.13 10.55
N PRO A 98 5.57 18.55 9.38
CA PRO A 98 4.63 19.67 9.31
C PRO A 98 3.41 19.44 10.20
N GLU A 99 2.85 20.52 10.74
CA GLU A 99 1.64 20.44 11.56
C GLU A 99 0.48 19.85 10.75
N ILE A 100 -0.22 18.88 11.35
CA ILE A 100 -1.40 18.28 10.74
C ILE A 100 -2.55 19.27 10.93
N PRO A 101 -3.21 19.74 9.86
CA PRO A 101 -4.35 20.63 10.00
C PRO A 101 -5.45 19.94 10.79
N HIS A 102 -5.81 20.50 11.94
CA HIS A 102 -6.93 20.02 12.74
C HIS A 102 -8.24 20.42 12.04
N GLN A 103 -9.09 19.45 11.73
CA GLN A 103 -10.52 19.71 11.52
C GLN A 103 -11.21 19.60 12.88
N GLU A 104 -11.91 20.65 13.31
CA GLU A 104 -12.83 20.51 14.45
C GLU A 104 -13.89 19.47 14.08
N ILE A 105 -13.99 18.43 14.91
CA ILE A 105 -14.98 17.34 14.79
C ILE A 105 -16.30 17.81 15.39
#